data_AF-A0A9X2ERW8-F1
#
_entry.id   AF-A0A9X2ERW8-F1
#
_cell.length_a   1.000
_cell.length_b   1.000
_cell.length_c   1.000
_cell.angle_alpha   90.00
_cell.angle_beta   90.00
_cell.angle_gamma   90.00
#
_symmetry.space_group_name_H-M   'P 1'
#
loop_
_entity.id
_entity.type
_entity.pdbx_description
1 polymer ?
#
loop_
_entity_poly.entity_id
_entity_poly.type
_entity_poly.pdbx_seq_one_letter_code
_entity_poly.pdbx_strand_id
1 'polypeptide(L)'
;MAPWTNRPMAWSCLAGGQIFSGSDTQAMRLLTALREVKDEIGANSIDQAIYTWVRRLPPNPLAIVGSGKIERVESDIESLKYNLSREQRYKIWTASKGCEVP
;
A
#
# COMPACT_ATOMS: atom_id res chain seq x y z
N MET A 1 -9.85 30.60 8.59
CA MET A 1 -10.40 29.80 7.48
C MET A 1 -9.63 28.48 7.48
N ALA A 2 -10.22 27.38 7.93
CA ALA A 2 -9.53 26.09 7.94
C ALA A 2 -9.39 25.59 6.48
N PRO A 3 -8.20 25.23 6.00
CA PRO A 3 -8.08 24.66 4.66
C PRO A 3 -8.84 23.34 4.63
N TRP A 4 -9.71 23.14 3.64
CA TRP A 4 -10.44 21.89 3.46
C TRP A 4 -9.45 20.73 3.30
N THR A 5 -9.17 19.98 4.37
CA THR A 5 -8.37 18.75 4.31
C THR A 5 -9.25 17.62 3.78
N ASN A 6 -9.51 17.62 2.48
CA ASN A 6 -10.29 16.54 1.86
C ASN A 6 -9.46 15.26 1.84
N ARG A 7 -9.88 14.24 2.59
CA ARG A 7 -9.24 12.92 2.63
C ARG A 7 -10.09 11.95 1.81
N PRO A 8 -9.64 11.50 0.63
CA PRO A 8 -10.43 10.60 -0.19
C PRO A 8 -10.54 9.23 0.45
N MET A 9 -11.64 8.52 0.16
CA MET A 9 -11.73 7.10 0.44
C MET A 9 -11.09 6.31 -0.71
N ALA A 10 -10.12 5.45 -0.39
CA ALA A 10 -9.44 4.59 -1.35
C ALA A 10 -10.06 3.20 -1.28
N TRP A 11 -10.61 2.73 -2.41
CA TRP A 11 -11.19 1.40 -2.57
C TRP A 11 -10.28 0.54 -3.46
N SER A 12 -10.47 -0.78 -3.42
CA SER A 12 -9.67 -1.74 -4.20
C SER A 12 -8.14 -1.64 -3.97
N CYS A 13 -7.72 -1.33 -2.74
CA CYS A 13 -6.30 -1.16 -2.39
C CYS A 13 -5.42 -2.38 -2.75
N LEU A 14 -5.99 -3.58 -2.70
CA LEU A 14 -5.31 -4.85 -3.03
C LEU A 14 -5.58 -5.34 -4.47
N ALA A 15 -6.11 -4.48 -5.34
CA ALA A 15 -6.53 -4.81 -6.71
C ALA A 15 -7.48 -6.02 -6.79
N GLY A 16 -8.42 -6.14 -5.83
CA GLY A 16 -9.32 -7.29 -5.74
C GLY A 16 -8.62 -8.63 -5.49
N GLY A 17 -7.40 -8.60 -4.94
CA GLY A 17 -6.55 -9.77 -4.71
C GLY A 17 -5.62 -10.11 -5.89
N GLN A 18 -5.77 -9.45 -7.04
CA GLN A 18 -4.96 -9.70 -8.23
C GLN A 18 -3.48 -9.35 -8.03
N ILE A 19 -3.16 -8.48 -7.07
CA ILE A 19 -1.79 -8.14 -6.75
C ILE A 19 -0.95 -9.36 -6.34
N PHE A 20 -1.59 -10.44 -5.86
CA PHE A 20 -0.94 -11.69 -5.45
C PHE A 20 -0.82 -12.74 -6.56
N SER A 21 -1.61 -12.60 -7.62
CA SER A 21 -1.68 -13.56 -8.73
C SER A 21 -1.19 -13.01 -10.07
N GLY A 22 -0.87 -11.72 -10.15
CA GLY A 22 -0.35 -11.09 -11.35
C GLY A 22 1.02 -11.66 -11.75
N SER A 23 1.15 -12.04 -13.02
CA SER A 23 2.36 -12.63 -13.59
C SER A 23 3.04 -11.76 -14.64
N ASP A 24 2.48 -10.59 -14.95
CA ASP A 24 3.11 -9.64 -15.86
C ASP A 24 4.34 -8.96 -15.23
N THR A 25 5.17 -8.35 -16.07
CA THR A 25 6.44 -7.75 -15.62
C THR A 25 6.22 -6.61 -14.61
N GLN A 26 5.11 -5.86 -14.70
CA GLN A 26 4.79 -4.81 -13.75
C GLN A 26 4.43 -5.38 -12.37
N ALA A 27 3.57 -6.39 -12.34
CA ALA A 27 3.17 -7.09 -11.13
C ALA A 27 4.39 -7.71 -10.42
N MET A 28 5.30 -8.33 -11.17
CA MET A 28 6.53 -8.92 -10.61
C MET A 28 7.44 -7.87 -9.98
N ARG A 29 7.69 -6.74 -10.65
CA ARG A 29 8.49 -5.63 -10.07
C ARG A 29 7.83 -5.06 -8.82
N LEU A 30 6.53 -4.82 -8.88
CA LEU A 30 5.77 -4.28 -7.76
C LEU A 30 5.79 -5.21 -6.54
N LEU A 31 5.58 -6.51 -6.76
CA LEU A 31 5.64 -7.53 -5.69
C LEU A 31 7.03 -7.61 -5.05
N THR A 32 8.10 -7.53 -5.84
CA THR A 32 9.47 -7.48 -5.30
C THR A 32 9.65 -6.25 -4.42
N ALA A 33 9.29 -5.06 -4.89
CA ALA A 33 9.39 -3.83 -4.10
C ALA A 33 8.53 -3.86 -2.83
N LEU A 34 7.32 -4.42 -2.90
CA LEU A 34 6.44 -4.56 -1.73
C LEU A 34 7.01 -5.53 -0.69
N ARG A 35 7.66 -6.62 -1.11
CA ARG A 35 8.34 -7.55 -0.20
C ARG A 35 9.50 -6.88 0.51
N GLU A 36 10.35 -6.17 -0.24
CA GLU A 36 11.45 -5.39 0.35
C GLU A 36 10.94 -4.38 1.37
N VAL A 37 9.95 -3.55 0.99
CA VAL A 37 9.41 -2.53 1.91
C VAL A 37 8.73 -3.17 3.12
N LYS A 38 8.02 -4.29 2.93
CA LYS A 38 7.44 -5.06 4.05
C LYS A 38 8.53 -5.46 5.04
N ASP A 39 9.66 -5.98 4.57
CA ASP A 39 10.77 -6.40 5.43
C ASP A 39 11.44 -5.20 6.12
N GLU A 40 11.68 -4.11 5.37
CA GLU A 40 12.28 -2.88 5.90
C GLU A 40 11.45 -2.23 7.03
N ILE A 41 10.11 -2.29 6.92
CA ILE A 41 9.21 -1.68 7.92
C ILE A 41 8.81 -2.66 9.04
N GLY A 42 9.24 -3.92 8.96
CA GLY A 42 8.87 -4.96 9.91
C GLY A 42 7.39 -5.38 9.84
N ALA A 43 6.76 -5.27 8.66
CA ALA A 43 5.38 -5.70 8.46
C ALA A 43 5.27 -7.22 8.33
N ASN A 44 4.16 -7.76 8.84
CA ASN A 44 3.91 -9.20 8.84
C ASN A 44 3.41 -9.71 7.48
N SER A 45 2.74 -8.85 6.70
CA SER A 45 2.17 -9.21 5.40
C SER A 45 2.36 -8.11 4.34
N ILE A 46 2.28 -8.49 3.07
CA ILE A 46 2.29 -7.55 1.95
C ILE A 46 1.05 -6.63 1.99
N ASP A 47 -0.11 -7.16 2.41
CA ASP A 47 -1.34 -6.37 2.60
C ASP A 47 -1.07 -5.16 3.52
N GLN A 48 -0.38 -5.39 4.64
CA GLN A 48 -0.01 -4.33 5.57
C GLN A 48 0.90 -3.28 4.94
N ALA A 49 1.87 -3.70 4.12
CA ALA A 49 2.73 -2.77 3.39
C ALA A 49 1.92 -1.92 2.39
N ILE A 50 0.95 -2.52 1.69
CA ILE A 50 0.07 -1.82 0.75
C ILE A 50 -0.82 -0.81 1.48
N TYR A 51 -1.51 -1.21 2.54
CA TYR A 51 -2.37 -0.29 3.30
C TYR A 51 -1.56 0.84 3.95
N THR A 52 -0.35 0.55 4.40
CA THR A 52 0.59 1.59 4.88
C THR A 52 0.94 2.56 3.77
N TRP A 53 1.24 2.06 2.57
CA TRP A 53 1.52 2.91 1.41
C TRP A 53 0.35 3.81 1.04
N VAL A 54 -0.86 3.25 0.89
CA VAL A 54 -2.08 3.99 0.53
C VAL A 54 -2.36 5.13 1.51
N ARG A 55 -2.35 4.83 2.83
CA ARG A 55 -2.62 5.84 3.87
C ARG A 55 -1.57 6.94 3.90
N ARG A 56 -0.35 6.65 3.46
CA ARG A 56 0.79 7.57 3.53
C ARG A 56 0.95 8.43 2.27
N LEU A 57 0.11 8.25 1.26
CA LEU A 57 0.01 9.19 0.14
C LEU A 57 -0.63 10.50 0.62
N PRO A 58 -0.17 11.69 0.19
CA PRO A 58 -0.93 12.93 0.39
C PRO A 58 -2.25 12.87 -0.41
N PRO A 59 -3.41 13.31 0.14
CA PRO A 59 -3.65 14.01 1.40
C PRO A 59 -4.00 13.11 2.61
N ASN A 60 -3.49 11.88 2.65
CA ASN A 60 -3.77 10.79 3.60
C ASN A 60 -5.12 10.10 3.38
N PRO A 61 -5.30 9.33 2.30
CA PRO A 61 -6.52 8.57 2.04
C PRO A 61 -6.98 7.68 3.20
N LEU A 62 -8.29 7.47 3.29
CA LEU A 62 -8.92 6.45 4.14
C LEU A 62 -9.07 5.17 3.32
N ALA A 63 -8.25 4.16 3.60
CA ALA A 63 -8.33 2.88 2.90
C ALA A 63 -9.56 2.06 3.35
N ILE A 64 -10.35 1.59 2.39
CA ILE A 64 -11.49 0.71 2.63
C ILE A 64 -11.01 -0.74 2.56
N VAL A 65 -11.29 -1.50 3.61
CA VAL A 65 -11.06 -2.96 3.67
C VAL A 65 -12.27 -3.68 3.07
N GLY A 66 -12.03 -4.53 2.07
CA GLY A 66 -13.09 -5.28 1.37
C GLY A 66 -13.24 -6.74 1.79
N SER A 67 -12.49 -7.20 2.80
CA SER A 67 -12.54 -8.59 3.26
C SER A 67 -13.74 -8.85 4.16
N GLY A 68 -14.47 -9.94 3.91
CA GLY A 68 -15.49 -10.45 4.84
C GLY A 68 -14.95 -11.36 5.95
N LYS A 69 -13.64 -11.67 5.94
CA LYS A 69 -12.97 -12.50 6.95
C LYS A 69 -12.36 -11.61 8.03
N ILE A 70 -12.72 -11.84 9.29
CA ILE A 70 -12.32 -10.99 10.42
C ILE A 70 -10.80 -10.98 10.63
N GLU A 71 -10.13 -12.11 10.43
CA GLU A 71 -8.69 -12.26 10.63
C GLU A 71 -7.89 -11.37 9.65
N ARG A 72 -8.44 -11.14 8.45
CA ARG A 72 -7.86 -10.21 7.47
C ARG A 72 -8.11 -8.76 7.87
N VAL A 73 -9.28 -8.44 8.40
CA VAL A 73 -9.58 -7.09 8.90
C VAL A 73 -8.64 -6.75 10.06
N GLU A 74 -8.41 -7.67 10.99
CA GLU A 74 -7.44 -7.50 12.07
C GLU A 74 -6.02 -7.28 11.53
N SER A 75 -5.58 -8.09 10.57
CA SER A 75 -4.29 -7.89 9.90
C SER A 75 -4.17 -6.52 9.22
N ASP A 76 -5.23 -6.03 8.60
CA ASP A 76 -5.26 -4.72 7.94
C ASP A 76 -5.21 -3.56 8.96
N ILE A 77 -5.87 -3.70 10.11
CA ILE A 77 -5.79 -2.74 11.23
C ILE A 77 -4.37 -2.65 11.77
N GLU A 78 -3.67 -3.78 11.89
CA GLU A 78 -2.28 -3.83 12.33
C GLU A 78 -1.34 -3.02 11.43
N SER A 79 -1.72 -2.81 10.16
CA SER A 79 -0.96 -1.95 9.26
C SER A 79 -0.76 -0.55 9.84
N LEU A 80 -1.74 -0.02 10.61
CA LEU A 80 -1.74 1.33 11.17
C LEU A 80 -0.51 1.66 12.03
N LYS A 81 0.18 0.64 12.54
CA LYS A 81 1.40 0.77 13.36
C LYS A 81 2.63 1.14 12.54
N TYR A 82 2.64 0.81 11.25
CA TYR A 82 3.77 1.06 10.37
C TYR A 82 3.73 2.45 9.74
N ASN A 83 4.89 2.90 9.28
CA ASN A 83 5.09 4.15 8.58
C ASN A 83 6.10 3.94 7.45
N LEU A 84 6.05 4.76 6.41
CA LEU A 84 7.00 4.72 5.29
C LEU A 84 7.80 6.02 5.20
N SER A 85 9.08 5.89 4.89
CA SER A 85 9.90 7.01 4.43
C SER A 85 9.41 7.50 3.05
N ARG A 86 9.92 8.66 2.61
CA ARG A 86 9.69 9.12 1.22
C ARG A 86 10.28 8.13 0.22
N GLU A 87 11.50 7.67 0.46
CA GLU A 87 12.21 6.73 -0.40
C GLU A 87 11.45 5.42 -0.57
N GLN A 88 10.94 4.85 0.53
CA GLN A 88 10.12 3.63 0.49
C GLN A 88 8.82 3.80 -0.31
N ARG A 89 8.17 4.97 -0.18
CA ARG A 89 6.98 5.28 -0.98
C ARG A 89 7.30 5.37 -2.47
N TYR A 90 8.42 6.02 -2.82
CA TYR A 90 8.85 6.16 -4.20
C TYR A 90 9.36 4.83 -4.76
N LYS A 91 10.00 3.96 -3.97
CA LYS A 91 10.39 2.61 -4.38
C LYS A 91 9.19 1.82 -4.93
N ILE A 92 8.07 1.81 -4.20
CA ILE A 92 6.83 1.15 -4.63
C ILE A 92 6.26 1.82 -5.90
N TRP A 93 6.26 3.16 -5.96
CA TRP A 93 5.75 3.90 -7.12
C TRP A 93 6.57 3.62 -8.39
N THR A 94 7.89 3.69 -8.30
CA THR A 94 8.84 3.43 -9.39
C THR A 94 8.71 2.00 -9.90
N ALA A 95 8.61 1.03 -8.99
CA ALA A 95 8.42 -0.39 -9.37
C ALA A 95 7.13 -0.60 -10.17
N SER A 96 6.05 0.07 -9.76
CA SER A 96 4.77 0.05 -10.48
C SER A 96 4.86 0.79 -11.83
N LYS A 97 5.41 2.00 -11.87
CA LYS A 97 5.45 2.82 -13.09
C LYS A 97 6.47 2.33 -14.13
N GLY A 98 7.53 1.66 -13.69
CA GLY A 98 8.61 1.19 -14.57
C GLY A 98 9.56 2.29 -15.03
N CYS A 99 9.51 3.47 -14.42
CA CYS A 99 10.40 4.60 -14.65
C CYS A 99 10.69 5.34 -13.34
N GLU A 100 11.80 6.06 -13.29
CA GLU A 100 12.15 6.90 -12.14
C GLU A 100 11.15 8.05 -11.94
N VAL A 101 11.13 8.56 -10.72
CA VAL A 101 10.28 9.70 -10.36
C VAL A 101 10.76 10.93 -11.14
N PRO A 102 9.86 11.68 -11.82
CA PRO A 102 10.20 12.91 -12.55
C PRO A 102 10.74 14.04 -11.67
#